data_AF-A0A2T7BBL0-F1
#
_entry.id   AF-A0A2T7BBL0-F1
#
_cell.length_a   1.000
_cell.length_b   1.000
_cell.length_c   1.000
_cell.angle_alpha   90.00
_cell.angle_beta   90.00
_cell.angle_gamma   90.00
#
_symmetry.space_group_name_H-M   'P 1'
#
loop_
_entity.id
_entity.type
_entity.pdbx_description
1 polymer ?
#
loop_
_entity_poly.entity_id
_entity_poly.type
_entity_poly.pdbx_seq_one_letter_code
_entity_poly.pdbx_strand_id
1 'polypeptide(L)'
;MGLKKNEHKTYVSINGNGKIAQRVTENTPGAVSRTLESGKVIHQMEYDYIEGRITGMNFYEHKEFGNFLNVIIDDEFVLQLKSSSRYFYSFCYALPNIDLTKDVRLNPWRKQDGDKVKQALYVNQGGKESVAWYFTRDNPNGLPDMVKIKVKGKETWDDSARLEWMENYIKDNILPKLGAAVSVSGPDDEGDADDQGGEDLPF
;
A
#
# COMPACT_ATOMS: atom_id res chain seq x y z
N MET A 1 15.94 29.76 -8.58
CA MET A 1 14.72 30.06 -7.79
C MET A 1 13.63 29.13 -8.28
N GLY A 2 13.04 28.30 -7.42
CA GLY A 2 11.99 27.37 -7.83
C GLY A 2 10.81 27.45 -6.87
N LEU A 3 9.71 28.04 -7.32
CA LEU A 3 8.45 28.00 -6.59
C LEU A 3 7.91 26.57 -6.70
N LYS A 4 7.90 25.82 -5.58
CA LYS A 4 7.19 24.54 -5.50
C LYS A 4 5.74 24.80 -5.11
N LYS A 5 4.81 24.40 -5.98
CA LYS A 5 3.39 24.26 -5.63
C LYS A 5 3.32 23.20 -4.53
N ASN A 6 2.58 23.44 -3.44
CA ASN A 6 2.30 22.39 -2.47
C ASN A 6 1.48 21.31 -3.19
N GLU A 7 2.13 20.21 -3.59
CA GLU A 7 1.46 19.01 -4.08
C GLU A 7 0.75 18.38 -2.88
N HIS A 8 -0.56 18.63 -2.80
CA HIS A 8 -1.40 18.04 -1.77
C HIS A 8 -1.62 16.56 -2.12
N LYS A 9 -0.84 15.67 -1.51
CA LYS A 9 -1.11 14.23 -1.60
C LYS A 9 -2.44 13.89 -0.91
N THR A 10 -3.22 13.03 -1.53
CA THR A 10 -4.51 12.56 -1.00
C THR A 10 -4.28 11.35 -0.09
N TYR A 11 -4.58 11.51 1.20
CA TYR A 11 -4.45 10.43 2.17
C TYR A 11 -5.72 9.60 2.24
N VAL A 12 -5.56 8.29 2.08
CA VAL A 12 -6.63 7.30 2.17
C VAL A 12 -6.26 6.20 3.16
N SER A 13 -7.25 5.61 3.81
CA SER A 13 -7.06 4.54 4.79
C SER A 13 -8.09 3.44 4.60
N ILE A 14 -7.89 2.24 5.16
CA ILE A 14 -8.90 1.19 5.10
C ILE A 14 -9.80 1.29 6.34
N ASN A 15 -11.09 1.48 6.11
CA ASN A 15 -12.06 1.65 7.20
C ASN A 15 -12.54 0.30 7.79
N GLY A 16 -13.40 0.37 8.81
CA GLY A 16 -13.93 -0.82 9.49
C GLY A 16 -14.77 -1.74 8.59
N ASN A 17 -15.32 -1.21 7.51
CA ASN A 17 -16.10 -1.95 6.52
C ASN A 17 -15.20 -2.66 5.49
N GLY A 18 -13.90 -2.40 5.52
CA GLY A 18 -12.96 -2.94 4.53
C GLY A 18 -13.03 -2.22 3.18
N LYS A 19 -13.42 -0.94 3.19
CA LYS A 19 -13.35 -0.06 2.01
C LYS A 19 -12.19 0.91 2.17
N ILE A 20 -11.66 1.38 1.04
CA ILE A 20 -10.74 2.51 1.03
C ILE A 20 -11.54 3.77 1.35
N ALA A 21 -11.08 4.54 2.31
CA ALA A 21 -11.77 5.70 2.82
C ALA A 21 -10.88 6.94 2.70
N GLN A 22 -11.36 7.94 1.97
CA GLN A 22 -10.79 9.27 1.92
C GLN A 22 -11.58 10.19 2.85
N ARG A 23 -10.90 10.91 3.74
CA ARG A 23 -11.56 11.89 4.61
C ARG A 23 -11.95 13.13 3.80
N VAL A 24 -13.20 13.55 3.90
CA VAL A 24 -13.75 14.69 3.15
C VAL A 24 -14.49 15.66 4.09
N THR A 25 -14.87 16.82 3.58
CA THR A 25 -15.72 17.78 4.31
C THR A 25 -17.18 17.35 4.23
N GLU A 26 -17.99 17.80 5.20
CA GLU A 26 -19.40 17.45 5.35
C GLU A 26 -20.26 17.70 4.11
N ASN A 27 -19.93 18.72 3.32
CA ASN A 27 -20.73 19.13 2.16
C ASN A 27 -20.34 18.41 0.86
N THR A 28 -19.57 17.32 0.93
CA THR A 28 -19.12 16.61 -0.27
C THR A 28 -20.20 15.63 -0.73
N PRO A 29 -20.73 15.73 -1.96
CA PRO A 29 -21.75 14.81 -2.46
C PRO A 29 -21.26 13.35 -2.43
N GLY A 30 -22.03 12.44 -1.82
CA GLY A 30 -21.66 11.02 -1.70
C GLY A 30 -20.77 10.68 -0.51
N ALA A 31 -20.49 11.63 0.39
CA ALA A 31 -19.79 11.36 1.64
C ALA A 31 -20.65 10.51 2.60
N VAL A 32 -20.02 9.52 3.23
CA VAL A 32 -20.60 8.69 4.29
C VAL A 32 -20.11 9.20 5.64
N SER A 33 -21.04 9.51 6.53
CA SER A 33 -20.74 9.97 7.89
C SER A 33 -20.51 8.78 8.82
N ARG A 34 -19.44 8.83 9.62
CA ARG A 34 -19.16 7.86 10.69
C ARG A 34 -18.87 8.59 12.00
N THR A 35 -19.53 8.18 13.07
CA THR A 35 -19.21 8.63 14.43
C THR A 35 -18.10 7.76 14.99
N LEU A 36 -16.98 8.37 15.36
CA LEU A 36 -15.89 7.71 16.07
C LEU A 36 -16.30 7.41 17.51
N GLU A 37 -15.62 6.46 18.17
CA GLU A 37 -15.82 6.15 19.60
C GLU A 37 -15.60 7.38 20.50
N SER A 38 -14.85 8.37 20.02
CA SER A 38 -14.65 9.66 20.68
C SER A 38 -15.84 10.63 20.57
N GLY A 39 -16.96 10.22 19.96
CA GLY A 39 -18.13 11.07 19.67
C GLY A 39 -17.95 12.05 18.51
N LYS A 40 -16.79 12.07 17.86
CA LYS A 40 -16.51 12.96 16.72
C LYS A 40 -17.07 12.36 15.43
N VAL A 41 -17.87 13.14 14.71
CA VAL A 41 -18.37 12.78 13.38
C VAL A 41 -17.28 13.06 12.35
N ILE A 42 -16.97 12.05 11.53
CA ILE A 42 -16.09 12.18 10.37
C ILE A 42 -16.89 11.87 9.11
N HIS A 43 -16.58 12.60 8.04
CA HIS A 43 -17.17 12.37 6.73
C HIS A 43 -16.08 11.74 5.84
N GLN A 44 -16.43 10.68 5.13
CA GLN A 44 -15.50 9.92 4.31
C GLN A 44 -16.15 9.48 3.00
N MET A 45 -15.41 9.54 1.90
CA MET A 45 -15.76 8.85 0.66
C MET A 45 -15.21 7.43 0.69
N GLU A 46 -16.04 6.46 0.33
CA GLU A 46 -15.67 5.04 0.30
C GLU A 46 -15.43 4.59 -1.15
N TYR A 47 -14.34 3.86 -1.36
CA TYR A 47 -13.94 3.29 -2.65
C TYR A 47 -13.65 1.79 -2.48
N ASP A 48 -13.90 1.02 -3.54
CA ASP A 48 -13.68 -0.43 -3.54
C ASP A 48 -12.21 -0.80 -3.66
N TYR A 49 -11.45 -0.03 -4.41
CA TYR A 49 -10.04 -0.28 -4.69
C TYR A 49 -9.30 1.00 -5.06
N ILE A 50 -7.98 0.93 -5.03
CA ILE A 50 -7.09 1.95 -5.59
C ILE A 50 -6.19 1.26 -6.61
N GLU A 51 -6.05 1.86 -7.77
CA GLU A 51 -5.21 1.38 -8.86
C GLU A 51 -4.18 2.45 -9.19
N GLY A 52 -2.96 2.03 -9.48
CA GLY A 52 -1.85 2.93 -9.81
C GLY A 52 -0.50 2.27 -9.55
N ARG A 53 0.58 3.00 -9.80
CA ARG A 53 1.95 2.51 -9.59
C ARG A 53 2.45 2.87 -8.20
N ILE A 54 3.04 1.91 -7.49
CA ILE A 54 3.70 2.18 -6.20
C ILE A 54 5.01 2.93 -6.47
N THR A 55 5.08 4.21 -6.12
CA THR A 55 6.27 5.04 -6.32
C THR A 55 7.12 5.18 -5.06
N GLY A 56 6.54 4.91 -3.88
CA GLY A 56 7.26 5.04 -2.62
C GLY A 56 6.56 4.38 -1.43
N MET A 57 7.32 4.17 -0.36
CA MET A 57 6.80 3.69 0.92
C MET A 57 7.53 4.39 2.07
N ASN A 58 6.82 4.73 3.15
CA ASN A 58 7.42 5.28 4.36
C ASN A 58 6.69 4.81 5.62
N PHE A 59 7.44 4.64 6.71
CA PHE A 59 6.88 4.39 8.02
C PHE A 59 6.60 5.73 8.71
N TYR A 60 5.42 5.83 9.33
CA TYR A 60 4.95 7.03 10.01
C TYR A 60 4.41 6.66 11.40
N GLU A 61 4.95 7.29 12.44
CA GLU A 61 4.48 7.14 13.81
C GLU A 61 3.53 8.29 14.16
N HIS A 62 2.27 7.96 14.45
CA HIS A 62 1.30 8.91 14.98
C HIS A 62 1.24 8.82 16.51
N LYS A 63 1.45 9.96 17.18
CA LYS A 63 1.47 10.07 18.66
C LYS A 63 0.29 9.37 19.35
N GLU A 64 -0.90 9.45 18.78
CA GLU A 64 -2.13 8.89 19.37
C GLU A 64 -2.63 7.58 18.74
N PHE A 65 -2.24 7.27 17.49
CA PHE A 65 -2.86 6.18 16.71
C PHE A 65 -1.90 5.03 16.39
N GLY A 66 -0.63 5.18 16.77
CA GLY A 66 0.43 4.20 16.58
C GLY A 66 1.13 4.32 15.23
N ASN A 67 1.75 3.22 14.81
CA ASN A 67 2.58 3.16 13.61
C ASN A 67 1.75 2.83 12.36
N PHE A 68 2.15 3.41 11.24
CA PHE A 68 1.55 3.21 9.93
C PHE A 68 2.63 3.00 8.87
N LEU A 69 2.34 2.15 7.91
CA LEU A 69 3.02 2.11 6.62
C LEU A 69 2.21 2.93 5.62
N ASN A 70 2.80 4.01 5.14
CA ASN A 70 2.26 4.82 4.05
C ASN A 70 2.80 4.26 2.73
N VAL A 71 1.90 3.83 1.86
CA VAL A 71 2.21 3.40 0.49
C VAL A 71 1.81 4.53 -0.46
N ILE A 72 2.79 5.06 -1.19
CA ILE A 72 2.61 6.16 -2.15
C ILE A 72 2.31 5.55 -3.51
N ILE A 73 1.20 5.98 -4.11
CA ILE A 73 0.70 5.52 -5.39
C ILE A 73 0.60 6.72 -6.33
N ASP A 74 1.26 6.63 -7.49
CA ASP A 74 1.36 7.67 -8.53
C ASP A 74 1.82 9.05 -8.02
N ASP A 75 2.50 9.09 -6.88
CA ASP A 75 2.83 10.31 -6.12
C ASP A 75 1.67 11.21 -5.68
N GLU A 76 0.44 10.90 -6.09
CA GLU A 76 -0.79 11.63 -5.76
C GLU A 76 -1.48 11.06 -4.53
N PHE A 77 -1.48 9.73 -4.36
CA PHE A 77 -2.23 9.05 -3.30
C PHE A 77 -1.31 8.43 -2.26
N VAL A 78 -1.74 8.47 -0.99
CA VAL A 78 -1.05 7.82 0.13
C VAL A 78 -2.02 6.89 0.84
N LEU A 79 -1.85 5.59 0.64
CA LEU A 79 -2.59 4.56 1.37
C LEU A 79 -1.91 4.30 2.71
N GLN A 80 -2.62 4.61 3.79
CA GLN A 80 -2.16 4.41 5.16
C GLN A 80 -2.62 3.06 5.70
N LEU A 81 -1.67 2.17 5.93
CA LEU A 81 -1.90 0.86 6.54
C LEU A 81 -1.42 0.89 7.98
N LYS A 82 -2.33 0.68 8.94
CA LYS A 82 -1.95 0.59 10.36
C LYS A 82 -1.02 -0.62 10.57
N SER A 83 0.12 -0.40 11.20
CA SER A 83 1.05 -1.48 11.59
C SER A 83 0.34 -2.52 12.45
N SER A 84 0.77 -3.77 12.35
CA SER A 84 0.14 -4.94 13.00
C SER A 84 -1.31 -5.23 12.57
N SER A 85 -1.88 -4.49 11.60
CA SER A 85 -3.19 -4.83 11.04
C SER A 85 -3.11 -6.02 10.08
N ARG A 86 -4.24 -6.70 9.89
CA ARG A 86 -4.34 -7.80 8.91
C ARG A 86 -4.09 -7.33 7.47
N TYR A 87 -4.51 -6.11 7.14
CA TYR A 87 -4.25 -5.48 5.84
C TYR A 87 -2.76 -5.19 5.65
N PHE A 88 -2.07 -4.69 6.69
CA PHE A 88 -0.62 -4.49 6.65
C PHE A 88 0.12 -5.81 6.36
N TYR A 89 -0.16 -6.87 7.13
CA TYR A 89 0.54 -8.14 6.94
C TYR A 89 0.27 -8.77 5.58
N SER A 90 -0.97 -8.81 5.12
CA SER A 90 -1.31 -9.38 3.80
C SER A 90 -0.64 -8.62 2.65
N PHE A 91 -0.55 -7.29 2.74
CA PHE A 91 0.21 -6.49 1.79
C PHE A 91 1.71 -6.83 1.81
N CYS A 92 2.32 -6.83 3.00
CA CYS A 92 3.75 -7.14 3.16
C CYS A 92 4.08 -8.57 2.71
N TYR A 93 3.16 -9.51 2.87
CA TYR A 93 3.31 -10.88 2.38
C TYR A 93 3.35 -10.99 0.87
N ALA A 94 2.59 -10.15 0.15
CA ALA A 94 2.61 -10.10 -1.31
C ALA A 94 3.82 -9.30 -1.84
N LEU A 95 4.29 -8.30 -1.08
CA LEU A 95 5.24 -7.28 -1.51
C LEU A 95 6.48 -7.77 -2.27
N PRO A 96 7.18 -8.85 -1.86
CA PRO A 96 8.35 -9.34 -2.57
C PRO A 96 8.06 -9.84 -3.99
N ASN A 97 6.82 -10.28 -4.25
CA ASN A 97 6.36 -10.80 -5.54
C ASN A 97 5.72 -9.71 -6.42
N ILE A 98 5.55 -8.49 -5.91
CA ILE A 98 4.98 -7.37 -6.68
C ILE A 98 6.06 -6.80 -7.59
N ASP A 99 5.73 -6.61 -8.86
CA ASP A 99 6.56 -5.85 -9.80
C ASP A 99 6.32 -4.36 -9.60
N LEU A 100 7.22 -3.66 -8.92
CA LEU A 100 7.09 -2.23 -8.59
C LEU A 100 7.20 -1.30 -9.82
N THR A 101 7.54 -1.85 -10.99
CA THR A 101 7.61 -1.09 -12.25
C THR A 101 6.25 -0.96 -12.94
N LYS A 102 5.26 -1.74 -12.51
CA LYS A 102 3.94 -1.83 -13.13
C LYS A 102 2.85 -1.37 -12.18
N ASP A 103 1.71 -1.02 -12.76
CA ASP A 103 0.51 -0.68 -12.02
C ASP A 103 0.03 -1.87 -11.19
N VAL A 104 -0.49 -1.56 -10.02
CA VAL A 104 -1.12 -2.51 -9.10
C VAL A 104 -2.51 -2.01 -8.75
N ARG A 105 -3.41 -2.94 -8.51
CA ARG A 105 -4.71 -2.65 -7.90
C ARG A 105 -4.74 -3.24 -6.49
N LEU A 106 -4.94 -2.39 -5.49
CA LEU A 106 -5.04 -2.76 -4.09
C LEU A 106 -6.51 -2.88 -3.70
N ASN A 107 -6.93 -4.11 -3.43
CA ASN A 107 -8.32 -4.50 -3.17
C ASN A 107 -8.47 -4.92 -1.70
N PRO A 108 -8.96 -4.05 -0.80
CA PRO A 108 -9.28 -4.46 0.55
C PRO A 108 -10.44 -5.45 0.52
N TRP A 109 -10.23 -6.59 1.17
CA TRP A 109 -11.21 -7.65 1.30
C TRP A 109 -11.52 -7.90 2.77
N ARG A 110 -12.81 -8.00 3.05
CA ARG A 110 -13.34 -8.32 4.38
C ARG A 110 -14.48 -9.30 4.23
N LYS A 111 -14.46 -10.37 5.02
CA LYS A 111 -15.56 -11.32 5.14
C LYS A 111 -15.82 -11.64 6.60
N GLN A 112 -17.09 -11.57 6.99
CA GLN A 112 -17.53 -12.06 8.28
C GLN A 112 -17.90 -13.55 8.16
N ASP A 113 -17.33 -14.37 9.03
CA ASP A 113 -17.44 -15.83 9.06
C ASP A 113 -17.84 -16.20 10.50
N GLY A 114 -19.14 -16.07 10.79
CA GLY A 114 -19.66 -16.13 12.17
C GLY A 114 -19.09 -15.00 13.03
N ASP A 115 -18.47 -15.37 14.16
CA ASP A 115 -17.78 -14.45 15.08
C ASP A 115 -16.38 -14.01 14.59
N LYS A 116 -15.86 -14.63 13.53
CA LYS A 116 -14.52 -14.33 13.01
C LYS A 116 -14.63 -13.37 11.82
N VAL A 117 -13.95 -12.24 11.91
CA VAL A 117 -13.77 -11.33 10.78
C VAL A 117 -12.45 -11.67 10.09
N LYS A 118 -12.52 -12.09 8.82
CA LYS A 118 -11.35 -12.29 7.96
C LYS A 118 -11.11 -11.01 7.16
N GLN A 119 -9.86 -10.56 7.11
CA GLN A 119 -9.45 -9.34 6.44
C GLN A 119 -8.13 -9.58 5.71
N ALA A 120 -8.00 -9.05 4.50
CA ALA A 120 -6.79 -9.09 3.70
C ALA A 120 -6.78 -7.92 2.71
N LEU A 121 -5.60 -7.44 2.33
CA LEU A 121 -5.41 -6.54 1.20
C LEU A 121 -4.84 -7.37 0.05
N TYR A 122 -5.66 -7.62 -0.97
CA TYR A 122 -5.20 -8.30 -2.17
C TYR A 122 -4.55 -7.31 -3.13
N VAL A 123 -3.50 -7.75 -3.80
CA VAL A 123 -2.80 -6.97 -4.81
C VAL A 123 -3.00 -7.65 -6.14
N ASN A 124 -3.52 -6.94 -7.13
CA ASN A 124 -3.77 -7.42 -8.48
C ASN A 124 -2.80 -6.73 -9.44
N GLN A 125 -2.18 -7.49 -10.34
CA GLN A 125 -1.21 -6.95 -11.30
C GLN A 125 -1.14 -7.82 -12.56
N GLY A 126 -0.94 -7.19 -13.72
CA GLY A 126 -0.69 -7.89 -14.99
C GLY A 126 -1.85 -8.81 -15.40
N GLY A 127 -3.09 -8.40 -15.16
CA GLY A 127 -4.29 -9.20 -15.46
C GLY A 127 -4.54 -10.40 -14.54
N LYS A 128 -3.76 -10.57 -13.47
CA LYS A 128 -3.94 -11.66 -12.49
C LYS A 128 -4.99 -11.31 -11.43
N GLU A 129 -5.74 -12.32 -10.97
CA GLU A 129 -6.74 -12.20 -9.90
C GLU A 129 -6.16 -11.90 -8.51
N SER A 130 -4.89 -12.22 -8.25
CA SER A 130 -4.10 -11.70 -7.13
C SER A 130 -2.64 -12.13 -7.31
N VAL A 131 -1.70 -11.30 -6.86
CA VAL A 131 -0.30 -11.65 -6.63
C VAL A 131 -0.26 -12.63 -5.44
N ALA A 132 0.44 -13.74 -5.62
CA ALA A 132 0.59 -14.75 -4.57
C ALA A 132 1.49 -14.23 -3.45
N TRP A 133 1.17 -14.61 -2.20
CA TRP A 133 2.01 -14.28 -1.06
C TRP A 133 3.36 -15.01 -1.14
N TYR A 134 4.43 -14.25 -0.92
CA TYR A 134 5.79 -14.76 -0.79
C TYR A 134 6.02 -15.39 0.58
N PHE A 135 5.47 -14.76 1.63
CA PHE A 135 5.51 -15.29 2.99
C PHE A 135 4.24 -16.07 3.29
N THR A 136 4.34 -17.39 3.40
CA THR A 136 3.23 -18.28 3.75
C THR A 136 3.57 -19.08 5.00
N ARG A 137 2.58 -19.77 5.57
CA ARG A 137 2.83 -20.66 6.71
C ARG A 137 3.79 -21.79 6.34
N ASP A 138 3.65 -22.33 5.13
CA ASP A 138 4.45 -23.45 4.64
C ASP A 138 5.85 -22.98 4.20
N ASN A 139 5.94 -21.74 3.67
CA ASN A 139 7.20 -21.10 3.30
C ASN A 139 7.33 -19.74 4.03
N PRO A 140 7.75 -19.74 5.30
CA PRO A 140 7.84 -18.52 6.09
C PRO A 140 9.00 -17.62 5.66
N ASN A 141 9.99 -18.12 4.90
CA ASN A 141 11.11 -17.34 4.35
C ASN A 141 11.80 -16.41 5.36
N GLY A 142 11.96 -16.87 6.61
CA GLY A 142 12.59 -16.11 7.70
C GLY A 142 11.64 -15.26 8.54
N LEU A 143 10.34 -15.23 8.22
CA LEU A 143 9.32 -14.52 9.00
C LEU A 143 9.22 -15.12 10.42
N PRO A 144 9.42 -14.32 11.49
CA PRO A 144 9.28 -14.79 12.86
C PRO A 144 7.85 -15.24 13.19
N ASP A 145 7.73 -16.25 14.06
CA ASP A 145 6.44 -16.66 14.60
C ASP A 145 5.90 -15.67 15.64
N MET A 146 4.57 -15.60 15.75
CA MET A 146 3.93 -14.81 16.81
C MET A 146 4.07 -15.55 18.14
N VAL A 147 4.48 -14.85 19.19
CA VAL A 147 4.66 -15.45 20.51
C VAL A 147 3.41 -15.18 21.34
N LYS A 148 2.87 -16.22 21.99
CA LYS A 148 1.75 -16.05 22.90
C LYS A 148 2.28 -15.60 24.27
N ILE A 149 2.03 -14.34 24.63
CA ILE A 149 2.42 -13.77 25.92
C ILE A 149 1.20 -13.61 26.84
N LYS A 150 1.43 -13.68 28.15
CA LYS A 150 0.39 -13.45 29.15
C LYS A 150 0.56 -12.06 29.75
N VAL A 151 -0.28 -11.12 29.35
CA VAL A 151 -0.27 -9.75 29.88
C VAL A 151 -1.44 -9.60 30.84
N LYS A 152 -1.15 -9.35 32.13
CA LYS A 152 -2.16 -9.13 33.18
C LYS A 152 -3.24 -10.23 33.22
N GLY A 153 -2.85 -11.49 33.08
CA GLY A 153 -3.75 -12.63 33.15
C GLY A 153 -4.48 -12.98 31.85
N LYS A 154 -4.46 -12.11 30.82
CA LYS A 154 -5.04 -12.38 29.49
C LYS A 154 -3.95 -12.86 28.54
N GLU A 155 -4.26 -13.91 27.79
CA GLU A 155 -3.40 -14.37 26.72
C GLU A 155 -3.52 -13.42 25.52
N THR A 156 -2.39 -12.91 25.03
CA THR A 156 -2.33 -12.02 23.87
C THR A 156 -1.18 -12.48 22.98
N TRP A 157 -1.39 -12.41 21.68
CA TRP A 157 -0.35 -12.70 20.71
C TRP A 157 0.52 -11.45 20.55
N ASP A 158 1.81 -11.59 20.83
CA ASP A 158 2.82 -10.58 20.55
C ASP A 158 3.37 -10.78 19.14
N ASP A 159 3.31 -9.73 18.34
CA ASP A 159 3.83 -9.67 16.98
C ASP A 159 4.98 -8.68 16.82
N SER A 160 5.55 -8.19 17.94
CA SER A 160 6.58 -7.14 17.94
C SER A 160 7.80 -7.54 17.12
N ALA A 161 8.32 -8.76 17.34
CA ALA A 161 9.46 -9.28 16.59
C ALA A 161 9.15 -9.46 15.09
N ARG A 162 7.91 -9.85 14.77
CA ARG A 162 7.48 -10.01 13.37
C ARG A 162 7.35 -8.66 12.68
N LEU A 163 6.80 -7.66 13.37
CA LEU A 163 6.68 -6.32 12.83
C LEU A 163 8.07 -5.73 12.55
N GLU A 164 8.96 -5.74 13.55
CA GLU A 164 10.34 -5.22 13.39
C GLU A 164 11.07 -5.90 12.23
N TRP A 165 10.98 -7.24 12.14
CA TRP A 165 11.55 -7.98 11.03
C TRP A 165 10.99 -7.53 9.68
N MET A 166 9.67 -7.32 9.58
CA MET A 166 9.02 -6.88 8.34
C MET A 166 9.44 -5.46 7.96
N GLU A 167 9.56 -4.56 8.93
CA GLU A 167 10.03 -3.19 8.70
C GLU A 167 11.45 -3.18 8.15
N ASN A 168 12.34 -3.98 8.73
CA ASN A 168 13.72 -4.13 8.27
C ASN A 168 13.76 -4.77 6.88
N TYR A 169 12.96 -5.82 6.64
CA TYR A 169 12.87 -6.45 5.33
C TYR A 169 12.46 -5.46 4.24
N ILE A 170 11.46 -4.61 4.50
CA ILE A 170 11.02 -3.57 3.55
C ILE A 170 12.15 -2.57 3.29
N LYS A 171 12.81 -2.08 4.35
CA LYS A 171 13.91 -1.12 4.24
C LYS A 171 15.08 -1.67 3.43
N ASP A 172 15.42 -2.94 3.62
CA ASP A 172 16.61 -3.55 3.03
C ASP A 172 16.36 -4.12 1.63
N ASN A 173 15.16 -4.63 1.35
CA ASN A 173 14.88 -5.40 0.12
C ASN A 173 13.92 -4.70 -0.86
N ILE A 174 13.07 -3.79 -0.37
CA ILE A 174 11.99 -3.20 -1.18
C ILE A 174 12.25 -1.72 -1.49
N LEU A 175 12.60 -0.91 -0.48
CA LEU A 175 12.89 0.52 -0.70
C LEU A 175 14.01 0.76 -1.74
N PRO A 176 15.11 -0.01 -1.78
CA PRO A 176 16.14 0.18 -2.80
C PRO A 176 15.62 -0.06 -4.23
N LYS A 177 14.65 -0.96 -4.40
CA LYS A 177 14.03 -1.26 -5.70
C LYS A 177 13.13 -0.13 -6.18
N LEU A 178 12.46 0.58 -5.25
CA LEU A 178 11.66 1.76 -5.58
C LEU A 178 12.53 2.92 -6.08
N GLY A 179 13.67 3.18 -5.44
CA GLY A 179 14.62 4.20 -5.87
C GLY A 179 15.20 3.93 -7.27
N ALA A 180 15.50 2.67 -7.57
CA ALA A 180 15.97 2.25 -8.89
C ALA A 180 14.86 2.30 -9.97
N ALA A 181 13.60 2.08 -9.62
CA ALA A 181 12.48 2.11 -10.56
C ALA A 181 12.07 3.53 -11.00
N VAL A 182 12.43 4.56 -10.22
CA VAL A 182 12.17 5.99 -10.53
C VAL A 182 13.26 6.59 -11.43
N SER A 183 14.46 6.00 -11.49
CA SER A 183 15.60 6.54 -12.24
C SER A 183 15.63 6.19 -13.74
N VAL A 184 14.60 5.49 -14.25
CA VAL A 184 14.49 5.07 -15.67
C VAL A 184 13.29 5.72 -16.36
N SER A 185 13.24 7.04 -16.33
CA SER A 185 12.50 7.83 -17.33
C SER A 185 13.19 9.20 -17.48
N GLY A 186 14.37 9.17 -18.09
CA GLY A 186 14.88 10.36 -18.77
C GLY A 186 14.09 10.54 -20.07
N PRO A 187 13.73 11.77 -20.48
CA PRO A 187 13.10 11.99 -21.76
C PRO A 187 14.09 11.62 -22.86
N ASP A 188 13.72 10.66 -23.70
CA ASP A 188 14.35 10.49 -25.00
C ASP A 188 14.06 11.76 -25.82
N ASP A 189 14.99 12.70 -25.73
CA ASP A 189 15.19 13.80 -26.67
C ASP A 189 15.72 13.18 -27.98
N GLU A 190 14.81 12.72 -28.84
CA GLU A 190 15.11 12.57 -30.26
C GLU A 190 14.32 13.62 -31.03
N GLY A 191 15.08 14.65 -31.42
CA GLY A 191 14.63 15.75 -32.23
C GLY A 191 14.20 15.35 -33.63
N ASP A 192 13.28 16.17 -34.13
CA ASP A 192 13.19 16.71 -35.49
C ASP A 192 13.92 15.97 -36.62
N ALA A 193 13.10 15.38 -37.49
CA ALA A 193 13.17 15.42 -38.96
C ALA A 193 14.56 15.58 -39.62
N ASP A 194 14.98 14.54 -40.36
CA ASP A 194 15.46 14.75 -41.72
C ASP A 194 14.92 13.62 -42.63
N ASP A 195 14.04 14.03 -43.53
CA ASP A 195 13.62 13.32 -44.73
C ASP A 195 14.77 13.37 -45.73
N GLN A 196 15.49 12.26 -45.91
CA GLN A 196 16.15 11.93 -47.18
C GLN A 196 16.09 10.43 -47.46
N GLY A 197 15.52 10.09 -48.62
CA GLY A 197 15.39 8.73 -49.14
C GLY A 197 16.69 8.10 -49.66
N GLY A 198 16.54 6.85 -50.10
CA GLY A 198 17.60 6.00 -50.68
C GLY A 198 17.61 4.64 -49.98
N GLU A 199 16.80 3.67 -50.45
CA GLU A 199 17.19 2.61 -51.38
C GLU A 199 18.00 1.46 -50.76
N ASP A 200 17.56 0.24 -51.11
CA ASP A 200 18.24 -1.06 -51.05
C ASP A 200 18.30 -1.84 -49.72
N LEU A 201 17.33 -2.75 -49.56
CA LEU A 201 17.52 -4.01 -48.83
C LEU A 201 18.12 -5.05 -49.79
N PRO A 202 19.25 -5.66 -49.41
CA PRO A 202 19.35 -7.10 -49.61
C PRO A 202 19.89 -7.85 -48.38
N PHE A 203 19.34 -9.07 -48.24
CA PHE A 203 19.68 -10.22 -47.37
C PHE A 203 18.91 -10.36 -46.05
#